data_AF-A0A133XWM1-F1
#
_entry.id   AF-A0A133XWM1-F1
#
_cell.length_a   1.000
_cell.length_b   1.000
_cell.length_c   1.000
_cell.angle_alpha   90.00
_cell.angle_beta   90.00
_cell.angle_gamma   90.00
#
_symmetry.space_group_name_H-M   'P 1'
#
loop_
_entity.id
_entity.type
_entity.pdbx_description
1 polymer ?
#
loop_
_entity_poly.entity_id
_entity_poly.type
_entity_poly.pdbx_seq_one_letter_code
_entity_poly.pdbx_strand_id
1 'polypeptide(L)' 'MISAVEAIKNILNKANLSAYRVSLELGHTAGYIQSIYQKRASIQTDTLQKVADVCGYKLALIKDDDVIIIDE' A
#
# COMPACT_ATOMS: atom_id res chain seq x y z
N MET A 1 -9.99 -12.18 -6.57
CA MET A 1 -8.95 -11.99 -5.55
C MET A 1 -8.15 -10.77 -5.96
N ILE A 2 -8.18 -9.71 -5.16
CA ILE A 2 -7.43 -8.48 -5.47
C ILE A 2 -5.96 -8.76 -5.14
N SER A 3 -5.06 -8.54 -6.10
CA SER A 3 -3.62 -8.63 -5.84
C SER A 3 -3.14 -7.47 -4.97
N ALA A 4 -2.02 -7.64 -4.25
CA ALA A 4 -1.43 -6.56 -3.47
C ALA A 4 -1.11 -5.31 -4.33
N VAL A 5 -0.75 -5.49 -5.60
CA VAL A 5 -0.55 -4.40 -6.56
C VAL A 5 -1.85 -3.65 -6.84
N GLU A 6 -2.97 -4.37 -7.06
CA GLU A 6 -4.27 -3.74 -7.26
C GLU A 6 -4.76 -3.02 -6.01
N ALA A 7 -4.49 -3.57 -4.82
CA ALA A 7 -4.78 -2.90 -3.54
C ALA A 7 -4.04 -1.55 -3.42
N ILE A 8 -2.74 -1.52 -3.74
CA ILE A 8 -1.94 -0.28 -3.76
C ILE A 8 -2.48 0.71 -4.81
N LYS A 9 -2.81 0.26 -6.02
CA LYS A 9 -3.40 1.17 -7.02
C LYS A 9 -4.72 1.77 -6.55
N ASN A 10 -5.57 0.94 -5.94
CA ASN A 10 -6.87 1.39 -5.44
C ASN A 10 -6.73 2.41 -4.30
N ILE A 11 -5.82 2.18 -3.35
CA ILE A 11 -5.65 3.11 -2.23
C ILE A 11 -5.07 4.44 -2.69
N LEU A 12 -4.09 4.44 -3.61
CA LEU A 12 -3.53 5.66 -4.22
C LEU A 12 -4.61 6.47 -4.95
N ASN A 13 -5.44 5.80 -5.75
CA ASN A 13 -6.53 6.45 -6.47
C ASN A 13 -7.56 7.06 -5.52
N LYS A 14 -7.95 6.34 -4.45
CA LYS A 14 -8.89 6.85 -3.45
C LYS A 14 -8.30 7.99 -2.61
N ALA A 15 -7.00 7.96 -2.34
CA ALA A 15 -6.29 9.03 -1.64
C ALA A 15 -5.97 10.25 -2.54
N ASN A 16 -6.22 10.15 -3.85
CA ASN A 16 -5.80 11.13 -4.85
C ASN A 16 -4.28 11.43 -4.80
N LEU A 17 -3.48 10.37 -4.62
CA LEU A 17 -2.02 10.43 -4.52
C LEU A 17 -1.37 9.71 -5.70
N SER A 18 -0.26 10.28 -6.21
CA SER A 18 0.53 9.65 -7.25
C SER A 18 1.54 8.66 -6.66
N ALA A 19 1.89 7.62 -7.43
CA ALA A 19 2.95 6.67 -7.08
C ALA A 19 4.31 7.37 -6.80
N TYR A 20 4.58 8.45 -7.53
CA TYR A 20 5.74 9.30 -7.31
C TYR A 20 5.73 9.93 -5.91
N ARG A 21 4.63 10.60 -5.55
CA ARG A 21 4.49 11.27 -4.26
C ARG A 21 4.61 10.27 -3.12
N VAL A 22 3.87 9.16 -3.19
CA VAL A 22 3.93 8.11 -2.16
C VAL A 22 5.35 7.54 -2.03
N SER A 23 6.07 7.34 -3.14
CA SER A 23 7.47 6.88 -3.07
C SER A 23 8.37 7.83 -2.29
N LEU A 24 8.19 9.15 -2.44
CA LEU A 24 8.97 10.16 -1.73
C LEU A 24 8.59 10.28 -0.26
N GLU A 25 7.29 10.24 0.05
CA GLU A 25 6.78 10.28 1.43
C GLU A 25 7.26 9.06 2.23
N LEU A 26 7.47 7.92 1.57
CA LEU A 26 8.09 6.72 2.15
C LEU A 26 9.62 6.82 2.32
N GLY A 27 10.25 7.92 1.91
CA GLY A 27 11.71 8.08 1.95
C GLY A 27 12.46 7.26 0.90
N HIS A 28 11.78 6.80 -0.15
CA HIS A 28 12.38 6.02 -1.23
C HIS A 28 12.60 6.83 -2.50
N THR A 29 13.25 6.20 -3.49
CA THR A 29 13.43 6.80 -4.82
C THR A 29 12.08 6.98 -5.52
N ALA A 30 11.98 8.00 -6.38
CA ALA A 30 10.77 8.33 -7.15
C ALA A 30 10.11 7.15 -7.90
N GLY A 31 10.90 6.12 -8.25
CA GLY A 31 10.45 4.92 -8.94
C GLY A 31 10.09 3.74 -8.04
N TYR A 32 10.13 3.88 -6.71
CA TYR A 32 9.95 2.77 -5.78
C TYR A 32 8.61 2.06 -5.94
N ILE A 33 7.49 2.79 -5.91
CA ILE A 33 6.16 2.21 -6.09
C ILE A 33 6.00 1.59 -7.50
N GLN A 34 6.61 2.19 -8.53
CA GLN A 34 6.65 1.59 -9.86
C GLN A 34 7.45 0.29 -9.88
N SER A 35 8.56 0.21 -9.13
CA SER A 35 9.35 -1.01 -9.01
C SER A 35 8.56 -2.13 -8.33
N ILE A 36 7.68 -1.81 -7.37
CA ILE A 36 6.76 -2.76 -6.75
C ILE A 36 5.79 -3.33 -7.78
N TYR A 37 5.23 -2.48 -8.65
CA TYR A 37 4.32 -2.94 -9.71
C TYR A 37 4.99 -3.92 -10.69
N GLN A 38 6.27 -3.71 -10.98
CA GLN A 38 7.04 -4.51 -11.93
C GLN A 38 7.56 -5.81 -11.32
N LYS A 39 8.04 -5.76 -10.07
CA LYS A 39 8.73 -6.89 -9.46
C LYS A 39 7.82 -8.10 -9.27
N ARG A 40 6.50 -7.92 -9.13
CA ARG A 40 5.45 -8.96 -8.88
C ARG A 40 5.75 -9.98 -7.76
N ALA A 41 6.96 -9.97 -7.20
CA ALA A 41 7.40 -10.74 -6.06
C ALA A 41 6.64 -10.28 -4.82
N SER A 42 6.48 -11.22 -3.89
CA SER A 42 5.71 -11.07 -2.65
C SER A 42 5.88 -9.67 -2.03
N ILE A 43 4.83 -8.85 -2.15
CA ILE A 43 4.78 -7.55 -1.46
C ILE A 43 4.62 -7.88 0.02
N GLN A 44 5.58 -7.44 0.82
CA GLN A 44 5.55 -7.67 2.26
C GLN A 44 4.43 -6.84 2.90
N THR A 45 3.85 -7.38 3.97
CA THR A 45 2.77 -6.72 4.72
C THR A 45 3.19 -5.33 5.23
N ASP A 46 4.44 -5.19 5.71
CA ASP A 46 5.03 -3.91 6.11
C ASP A 46 4.97 -2.85 4.99
N THR A 47 5.23 -3.24 3.73
CA THR A 47 5.11 -2.32 2.59
C THR A 47 3.66 -1.87 2.37
N LEU A 48 2.69 -2.78 2.53
CA LEU A 48 1.27 -2.43 2.40
C LEU A 48 0.82 -1.50 3.54
N GLN A 49 1.29 -1.74 4.76
CA GLN A 49 1.00 -0.91 5.92
C GLN A 49 1.53 0.51 5.71
N LYS A 50 2.82 0.65 5.38
CA LYS A 50 3.44 1.95 5.14
C LYS A 50 2.76 2.73 4.01
N VAL A 51 2.36 2.07 2.93
CA VAL A 51 1.58 2.72 1.86
C VAL A 51 0.22 3.17 2.37
N ALA A 52 -0.46 2.35 3.18
CA ALA A 52 -1.74 2.72 3.77
C ALA A 52 -1.62 3.95 4.67
N ASP A 53 -0.59 3.99 5.53
CA ASP A 53 -0.32 5.10 6.45
C ASP A 53 -0.10 6.42 5.70
N VAL A 54 0.76 6.42 4.67
CA VAL A 54 0.99 7.59 3.81
C VAL A 54 -0.28 8.05 3.12
N CYS A 55 -1.18 7.12 2.78
CA CYS A 55 -2.45 7.43 2.14
C CYS A 55 -3.56 7.83 3.14
N GLY A 56 -3.30 7.79 4.45
CA GLY A 56 -4.29 8.10 5.49
C GLY A 56 -5.29 6.98 5.76
N TYR A 57 -4.93 5.72 5.51
CA TYR A 57 -5.75 4.53 5.77
C TYR A 57 -5.06 3.62 6.79
N LYS A 58 -5.85 2.70 7.36
CA LYS A 58 -5.32 1.57 8.14
C LYS A 58 -5.28 0.31 7.28
N LEU A 59 -4.24 -0.49 7.44
CA LEU A 59 -4.24 -1.87 6.95
C LEU A 59 -4.95 -2.76 7.98
N ALA A 60 -5.86 -3.63 7.53
CA ALA A 60 -6.58 -4.54 8.41
C ALA A 60 -6.93 -5.87 7.73
N LEU A 61 -7.00 -6.93 8.54
CA LEU A 61 -7.64 -8.20 8.17
C LEU A 61 -9.08 -8.15 8.67
N ILE A 62 -10.02 -8.45 7.78
CA ILE A 62 -11.46 -8.44 8.08
C ILE A 62 -11.97 -9.86 7.94
N LYS A 63 -12.61 -10.38 8.99
CA LYS A 63 -13.28 -11.68 8.99
C LYS A 63 -14.65 -11.52 9.64
N ASP A 64 -15.69 -11.55 8.82
CA ASP A 64 -17.08 -11.31 9.25
C ASP A 64 -17.19 -9.95 9.97
N ASP A 65 -17.50 -9.96 11.27
CA ASP A 65 -17.58 -8.77 12.13
C ASP A 65 -16.27 -8.45 12.87
N ASP A 66 -15.23 -9.28 12.70
CA ASP A 66 -13.93 -9.13 13.36
C ASP A 66 -12.95 -8.35 12.48
N VAL A 67 -12.21 -7.43 13.10
CA VAL A 67 -11.24 -6.55 12.45
C VAL A 67 -9.93 -6.57 13.23
N ILE A 68 -8.89 -7.10 12.60
CA ILE A 68 -7.52 -7.05 13.12
C ILE A 68 -6.80 -5.95 12.36
N ILE A 69 -6.50 -4.84 13.04
CA ILE A 69 -5.67 -3.77 12.49
C ILE A 69 -4.23 -4.25 12.48
N ILE A 70 -3.53 -3.98 11.37
CA ILE A 70 -2.10 -4.21 11.24
C ILE A 70 -1.43 -2.87 11.49
N ASP A 71 -1.02 -2.67 12.74
CA ASP A 71 -0.15 -1.61 13.20
C ASP A 71 1.08 -2.24 13.88
N GLU A 72 2.26 -1.96 13.33
CA GLU A 72 3.56 -2.13 14.02
C GLU A 72 3.90 -0.88 14.83
#